data_AF-A0A3C0LAU3-F1
#
_entry.id   AF-A0A3C0LAU3-F1
#
_cell.length_a   1.000
_cell.length_b   1.000
_cell.length_c   1.000
_cell.angle_alpha   90.00
_cell.angle_beta   90.00
_cell.angle_gamma   90.00
#
_symmetry.space_group_name_H-M   'P 1'
#
loop_
_entity.id
_entity.type
_entity.pdbx_description
1 polymer ?
#
loop_
_entity_poly.entity_id
_entity_poly.type
_entity_poly.pdbx_seq_one_letter_code
_entity_poly.pdbx_strand_id
1 'polypeptide(L)' 'MKKEEFIIIIKIEIKNDHIHLFMIIPPKYAVSKVAEAIKKNTSRSLSRKFTFLKKVYGGKVILYLLKVSRL' A
#
# COMPACT_ATOMS: atom_id res chain seq x y z
N MET A 1 -4.71 -21.86 -21.75
CA MET A 1 -4.36 -20.42 -21.85
C MET A 1 -4.19 -19.87 -20.44
N LYS A 2 -2.97 -19.49 -20.02
CA LYS A 2 -2.76 -18.87 -18.70
C LYS A 2 -3.37 -17.48 -18.76
N LYS A 3 -4.45 -17.22 -18.02
CA LYS A 3 -5.04 -15.89 -17.88
C LYS A 3 -4.00 -15.04 -17.15
N GLU A 4 -3.50 -13.98 -17.77
CA GLU A 4 -2.75 -12.97 -17.03
C GLU A 4 -3.73 -12.29 -16.09
N GLU A 5 -3.51 -12.45 -14.79
CA GLU A 5 -4.39 -11.86 -13.78
C GLU A 5 -3.67 -10.68 -13.15
N PHE A 6 -4.21 -9.50 -13.42
CA PHE A 6 -3.72 -8.23 -12.92
C PHE A 6 -4.30 -7.94 -11.53
N ILE A 7 -3.55 -7.20 -10.71
CA ILE A 7 -4.09 -6.55 -9.52
C ILE A 7 -4.68 -5.22 -9.97
N ILE A 8 -5.97 -5.01 -9.73
CA ILE A 8 -6.70 -3.83 -10.21
C ILE A 8 -7.13 -3.00 -9.01
N ILE A 9 -6.83 -1.69 -9.03
CA ILE A 9 -7.35 -0.74 -8.04
C ILE A 9 -8.64 -0.14 -8.60
N ILE A 10 -9.76 -0.33 -7.89
CA ILE A 10 -11.07 0.18 -8.28
C ILE A 10 -11.29 1.59 -7.72
N LYS A 11 -10.93 1.81 -6.44
CA LYS A 11 -11.13 3.09 -5.75
C LYS A 11 -10.04 3.35 -4.72
N ILE A 12 -9.69 4.63 -4.57
CA ILE A 12 -8.80 5.13 -3.53
C ILE A 12 -9.53 6.24 -2.77
N GLU A 13 -9.49 6.19 -1.44
CA GLU A 13 -9.97 7.27 -0.58
C GLU A 13 -8.89 7.62 0.43
N ILE A 14 -8.55 8.90 0.53
CA ILE A 14 -7.48 9.41 1.41
C ILE A 14 -8.13 10.22 2.53
N LYS A 15 -7.82 9.86 3.77
CA LYS A 15 -8.12 10.61 4.99
C LYS A 15 -6.85 11.20 5.56
N ASN A 16 -6.98 12.12 6.52
CA ASN A 16 -5.83 12.82 7.12
C ASN A 16 -4.84 11.87 7.79
N ASP A 17 -5.31 10.75 8.31
CA ASP A 17 -4.52 9.75 9.01
C ASP A 17 -4.43 8.43 8.24
N HIS A 18 -5.30 8.09 7.29
CA HIS A 18 -5.24 6.78 6.63
C HIS A 18 -5.73 6.77 5.17
N ILE A 19 -5.48 5.67 4.45
CA ILE A 19 -5.95 5.48 3.08
C ILE A 19 -6.80 4.21 3.02
N HIS A 20 -7.89 4.24 2.26
CA HIS A 20 -8.66 3.06 1.86
C HIS A 20 -8.39 2.72 0.40
N LEU A 21 -8.06 1.47 0.12
CA LEU A 21 -7.86 0.94 -1.23
C LEU A 21 -8.89 -0.16 -1.48
N PHE A 22 -9.75 0.03 -2.46
CA PHE A 22 -10.66 -1.00 -2.96
C PHE A 22 -10.05 -1.64 -4.20
N MET A 23 -9.75 -2.95 -4.14
CA MET A 23 -8.93 -3.63 -5.12
C MET A 23 -9.43 -5.04 -5.43
N ILE A 24 -9.20 -5.51 -6.65
CA ILE A 24 -9.34 -6.92 -7.03
C ILE A 24 -7.94 -7.54 -6.99
N ILE A 25 -7.80 -8.58 -6.17
CA ILE A 25 -6.55 -9.35 -6.03
C ILE A 25 -6.83 -10.79 -6.47
N PRO A 26 -6.10 -11.30 -7.47
CA PRO A 26 -6.21 -12.70 -7.88
C PRO A 26 -5.87 -13.66 -6.71
N PRO A 27 -6.58 -14.79 -6.56
CA PRO A 27 -6.47 -15.66 -5.38
C PRO A 27 -5.09 -16.30 -5.21
N LYS A 28 -4.28 -16.37 -6.28
CA LYS A 28 -2.89 -16.84 -6.24
C LYS A 28 -1.95 -15.94 -5.43
N TYR A 29 -2.34 -14.68 -5.19
CA TYR A 29 -1.55 -13.74 -4.40
C TYR A 29 -2.12 -13.64 -2.98
N ALA A 30 -1.26 -13.85 -1.99
CA ALA A 30 -1.62 -13.52 -0.62
C ALA A 30 -1.89 -12.01 -0.49
N VAL A 31 -3.04 -11.65 0.08
CA VAL A 31 -3.43 -10.24 0.31
C VAL A 31 -2.34 -9.49 1.09
N SER A 32 -1.72 -10.14 2.08
CA SER A 32 -0.61 -9.58 2.86
C SER A 32 0.60 -9.21 1.99
N LYS A 33 0.93 -10.01 0.98
CA LYS A 33 2.04 -9.73 0.06
C LYS A 33 1.77 -8.53 -0.84
N VAL A 34 0.54 -8.41 -1.33
CA VAL A 34 0.12 -7.23 -2.11
C VAL A 34 0.17 -5.98 -1.24
N ALA A 35 -0.38 -6.03 -0.02
CA ALA A 35 -0.35 -4.92 0.92
C ALA A 35 1.09 -4.53 1.32
N GLU A 36 1.97 -5.50 1.57
CA GLU A 36 3.39 -5.29 1.86
C GLU A 36 4.07 -4.54 0.70
N ALA A 37 3.87 -4.99 -0.54
CA ALA A 37 4.47 -4.37 -1.72
C ALA A 37 4.01 -2.92 -1.90
N ILE A 38 2.70 -2.65 -1.75
CA ILE A 38 2.14 -1.30 -1.85
C ILE A 38 2.76 -0.40 -0.77
N LYS A 39 2.72 -0.82 0.50
CA LYS A 39 3.22 -0.03 1.65
C LYS A 39 4.72 0.25 1.51
N LYS A 40 5.51 -0.76 1.18
CA LYS A 40 6.97 -0.63 1.04
C LYS A 40 7.35 0.35 -0.07
N ASN A 41 6.76 0.20 -1.25
CA ASN A 41 7.08 1.04 -2.40
C ASN A 41 6.61 2.48 -2.22
N THR A 42 5.40 2.68 -1.72
CA THR A 42 4.86 4.02 -1.44
C THR A 42 5.63 4.73 -0.34
N SER A 43 5.94 4.04 0.77
CA SER A 43 6.77 4.61 1.84
C SER A 43 8.16 5.01 1.33
N ARG A 44 8.80 4.17 0.52
CA ARG A 44 10.11 4.49 -0.07
C ARG A 44 10.03 5.71 -0.99
N SER A 45 8.98 5.81 -1.80
CA SER A 45 8.75 6.95 -2.69
C SER A 45 8.50 8.24 -1.90
N LEU A 46 7.63 8.19 -0.89
CA LEU A 46 7.31 9.33 -0.02
C LEU A 46 8.54 9.81 0.77
N SER A 47 9.33 8.89 1.32
CA SER A 47 10.55 9.24 2.05
C SER A 47 11.61 9.91 1.16
N ARG A 48 11.66 9.56 -0.13
CA ARG A 48 12.52 10.22 -1.11
C ARG A 48 12.00 11.59 -1.51
N LYS A 49 10.69 11.72 -1.75
CA LYS A 49 10.05 12.98 -2.15
C LYS A 49 10.02 14.01 -1.02
N PHE A 50 9.74 13.57 0.20
CA PHE A 50 9.59 14.42 1.38
C PHE A 50 10.67 14.07 2.40
N THR A 51 11.84 14.68 2.24
CA THR A 51 13.03 14.40 3.07
C THR A 51 12.79 14.65 4.57
N PHE A 52 11.91 15.58 4.93
CA PHE A 52 11.54 15.85 6.32
C PHE A 52 10.91 14.63 7.02
N LEU A 53 10.24 13.73 6.27
CA LEU A 53 9.66 12.51 6.84
C LEU A 53 10.73 11.58 7.43
N LYS A 54 11.98 11.64 6.94
CA LYS A 54 13.08 10.86 7.53
C LYS A 54 13.37 11.28 8.97
N LYS A 55 13.21 12.57 9.28
CA LYS A 55 13.40 13.13 10.63
C LYS A 55 12.24 12.75 11.55
N VAL A 56 11.01 12.80 11.05
CA VAL A 56 9.80 12.47 11.82
C VAL A 56 9.71 10.97 12.13
N TYR A 57 10.02 10.11 11.16
CA TYR A 57 9.84 8.65 11.27
C TYR A 57 11.15 7.88 11.51
N GLY A 58 12.27 8.58 11.74
CA GLY A 58 13.56 7.97 12.08
C GLY A 58 14.07 6.97 11.04
N GLY A 59 13.80 7.23 9.75
CA GLY A 59 14.19 6.33 8.66
C GLY A 59 13.44 4.99 8.60
N LYS A 60 12.44 4.75 9.47
CA LYS A 60 11.59 3.58 9.41
C LYS A 60 10.58 3.69 8.27
N VAL A 61 10.19 2.54 7.73
CA VAL A 61 9.09 2.47 6.75
C VAL A 61 7.85 3.03 7.42
N ILE A 62 7.20 4.01 6.78
CA ILE A 62 5.93 4.61 7.21
C ILE A 62 4.85 3.54 7.02
N LEU A 63 4.69 2.68 8.02
CA LEU A 63 3.93 1.42 7.90
C LEU A 63 2.51 1.49 8.48
N TYR A 64 2.23 2.50 9.29
CA TYR A 64 0.94 2.77 9.88
C TYR A 64 0.26 3.73 8.92
N LEU A 65 -0.69 3.33 8.07
CA LEU A 65 -2.12 3.45 8.39
C LEU A 65 -2.95 2.85 7.24
N LEU A 66 -2.92 1.53 7.13
CA LEU A 66 -3.72 0.77 6.17
C LEU A 66 -4.12 -0.52 6.87
N LYS A 67 -5.27 -0.46 7.56
CA LYS A 67 -5.95 -1.60 8.17
C LYS A 67 -6.58 -2.37 7.01
N VAL A 68 -6.08 -3.57 6.74
CA VAL A 68 -6.66 -4.44 5.71
C VAL A 68 -7.88 -5.09 6.34
N SER A 69 -9.03 -4.43 6.22
CA SER A 69 -10.31 -5.08 6.50
C SER A 69 -10.66 -5.95 5.30
N ARG A 70 -10.71 -7.26 5.53
CA ARG A 70 -11.39 -8.20 4.64
C ARG A 70 -12.88 -7.87 4.75
N LEU A 71 -13.52 -7.54 3.63
CA LEU A 71 -14.98 -7.70 3.51
C LEU A 71 -15.29 -9.19 3.51
#